data_AF-A0A7L1PA35-F1
#
_entry.id   AF-A0A7L1PA35-F1
#
_cell.length_a   1.000
_cell.length_b   1.000
_cell.length_c   1.000
_cell.angle_alpha   90.00
_cell.angle_beta   90.00
_cell.angle_gamma   90.00
#
_symmetry.space_group_name_H-M   'P 1'
#
loop_
_entity.id
_entity.type
_entity.pdbx_description
1 polymer ?
#
loop_
_entity_poly.entity_id
_entity_poly.type
_entity_poly.pdbx_seq_one_letter_code
_entity_poly.pdbx_strand_id
1 'polypeptide(L)'
;LVFEEGEHNFVGKDMNNKTSSLQVITENLCSPQITLYEHIGFQGRSRIIREATNLAARHDNDIVSSHKVQRGAWLLCEHRDGSGMQYIAREHEHLPNYKAIDFNDKLSFLRPLRPGQGC
;
A
#
# COMPACT_ATOMS: atom_id res chain seq x y z
N LEU A 1 5.41 4.00 -8.78
CA LEU A 1 6.80 3.61 -8.46
C LEU A 1 7.17 4.25 -7.13
N VAL A 2 7.71 3.47 -6.19
CA VAL A 2 8.15 3.97 -4.88
C VAL A 2 9.66 3.89 -4.82
N PHE A 3 10.30 4.99 -4.44
CA PHE A 3 11.72 5.04 -4.14
C PHE A 3 11.90 5.10 -2.62
N GLU A 4 12.43 4.02 -2.05
CA GLU A 4 12.90 4.00 -0.66
C GLU A 4 14.39 4.34 -0.62
N GLU A 5 14.94 4.56 0.59
CA GLU A 5 16.35 4.90 0.76
C GLU A 5 17.28 3.91 0.02
N GLY A 6 18.22 4.44 -0.76
CA GLY A 6 19.18 3.67 -1.55
C GLY A 6 19.66 4.43 -2.80
N GLU A 7 20.72 3.92 -3.43
CA GLU A 7 21.18 4.43 -4.73
C GLU A 7 20.38 3.80 -5.88
N HIS A 8 19.66 4.63 -6.64
CA HIS A 8 18.82 4.18 -7.76
C HIS A 8 19.44 4.54 -9.11
N ASN A 9 20.34 3.69 -9.61
CA ASN A 9 21.06 3.89 -10.88
C ASN A 9 20.16 4.00 -12.13
N PHE A 10 18.89 3.59 -12.02
CA PHE A 10 17.88 3.66 -13.09
C PHE A 10 17.38 5.08 -13.38
N VAL A 11 17.46 5.99 -12.39
CA VAL A 11 16.91 7.35 -12.50
C VAL A 11 17.58 8.16 -13.61
N GLY A 12 18.88 7.96 -13.85
CA GLY A 12 19.62 8.68 -14.88
C GLY A 12 19.48 8.12 -16.31
N LYS A 13 19.20 6.82 -16.46
CA LYS A 13 19.22 6.15 -17.77
C LYS A 13 17.84 5.98 -18.40
N ASP A 14 16.81 5.70 -17.60
CA ASP A 14 15.52 5.23 -18.10
C ASP A 14 14.31 6.09 -17.70
N MET A 15 14.49 7.03 -16.76
CA MET A 15 13.43 7.95 -16.30
C MET A 15 13.43 9.32 -16.98
N ASN A 16 14.43 9.61 -17.82
CA ASN A 16 14.46 10.86 -18.57
C ASN A 16 13.18 10.99 -19.42
N ASN A 17 12.41 12.05 -19.17
CA ASN A 17 11.12 12.34 -19.82
C ASN A 17 9.96 11.35 -19.54
N LYS A 18 10.04 10.50 -18.50
CA LYS A 18 8.93 9.59 -18.12
C LYS A 18 8.24 9.95 -16.80
N THR A 19 8.82 10.88 -16.03
CA THR A 19 8.29 11.28 -14.72
C THR A 19 8.01 12.77 -14.72
N SER A 20 6.74 13.14 -14.60
CA SER A 20 6.30 14.55 -14.58
C SER A 20 6.04 15.08 -13.18
N SER A 21 6.05 14.20 -12.16
CA SER A 21 5.77 14.57 -10.77
C SER A 21 6.42 13.61 -9.78
N LEU A 22 6.77 14.15 -8.62
CA LEU A 22 7.26 13.41 -7.46
C LEU A 22 6.50 13.89 -6.23
N GLN A 23 6.20 12.96 -5.31
CA GLN A 23 5.58 13.29 -4.04
C GLN A 23 6.39 12.65 -2.92
N VAL A 24 6.77 13.48 -1.94
CA VAL A 24 7.49 13.04 -0.75
C VAL A 24 6.50 12.44 0.26
N ILE A 25 6.87 11.31 0.84
CA ILE A 25 6.19 10.68 1.98
C ILE A 25 6.80 11.30 3.24
N THR A 26 5.97 12.00 4.02
CA THR A 26 6.37 12.73 5.23
C THR A 26 5.80 12.09 6.51
N GLU A 27 5.07 10.99 6.35
CA GLU A 27 4.44 10.21 7.40
C GLU A 27 5.46 9.58 8.35
N ASN A 28 5.05 9.34 9.60
CA ASN A 28 5.86 8.54 10.52
C ASN A 28 5.76 7.05 10.13
N LEU A 29 6.88 6.49 9.66
CA LEU A 29 6.94 5.10 9.21
C LEU A 29 7.42 4.11 10.29
N CYS A 30 7.68 4.54 11.53
CA CYS A 30 8.25 3.68 12.59
C CYS A 30 7.23 2.70 13.18
N SER A 31 5.94 3.02 13.16
CA SER A 31 4.89 2.20 13.82
C SER A 31 3.65 2.02 12.93
N PRO A 32 3.82 1.54 11.69
CA PRO A 32 2.78 1.55 10.69
C PRO A 32 1.59 0.68 11.13
N GLN A 33 0.38 1.11 10.80
CA GLN A 33 -0.82 0.35 11.06
C GLN A 33 -1.92 0.67 10.04
N ILE A 34 -2.46 -0.37 9.43
CA ILE A 34 -3.61 -0.31 8.53
C ILE A 34 -4.66 -1.32 8.98
N THR A 35 -5.93 -0.99 8.80
CA THR A 35 -7.05 -1.91 8.97
C THR A 35 -7.74 -2.13 7.63
N LEU A 36 -7.81 -3.39 7.22
CA LEU A 36 -8.51 -3.83 6.02
C LEU A 36 -9.90 -4.34 6.38
N TYR A 37 -10.86 -4.15 5.46
CA TYR A 37 -12.24 -4.57 5.62
C TYR A 37 -12.73 -5.34 4.39
N GLU A 38 -13.47 -6.41 4.64
CA GLU A 38 -14.06 -7.29 3.64
C GLU A 38 -15.11 -6.59 2.76
N HIS A 39 -15.81 -5.58 3.30
CA HIS A 39 -16.86 -4.89 2.57
C HIS A 39 -16.58 -3.40 2.44
N ILE A 40 -17.26 -2.78 1.47
CA ILE A 40 -17.30 -1.33 1.32
C ILE A 40 -17.84 -0.67 2.59
N GLY A 41 -17.42 0.58 2.84
CA GLY A 41 -17.88 1.36 4.00
C GLY A 41 -17.33 0.85 5.34
N PHE A 42 -16.19 0.16 5.34
CA PHE A 42 -15.52 -0.36 6.53
C PHE A 42 -16.37 -1.38 7.30
N GLN A 43 -17.06 -2.26 6.56
CA GLN A 43 -17.96 -3.27 7.10
C GLN A 43 -17.41 -4.70 6.90
N GLY A 44 -18.10 -5.68 7.47
CA GLY A 44 -17.73 -7.10 7.38
C GLY A 44 -16.57 -7.45 8.31
N ARG A 45 -15.83 -8.51 7.97
CA ARG A 45 -14.64 -8.89 8.73
C ARG A 45 -13.56 -7.82 8.57
N SER A 46 -12.90 -7.48 9.67
CA SER A 46 -11.79 -6.54 9.69
C SER A 46 -10.50 -7.18 10.15
N ARG A 47 -9.36 -6.71 9.63
CA ARG A 47 -8.04 -7.19 10.04
C ARG A 47 -7.05 -6.04 10.17
N ILE A 48 -6.35 -6.00 11.31
CA ILE A 48 -5.28 -5.03 11.56
C ILE A 48 -3.95 -5.63 11.10
N ILE A 49 -3.19 -4.88 10.31
CA ILE A 49 -1.89 -5.26 9.77
C ILE A 49 -0.85 -4.21 10.21
N ARG A 50 0.33 -4.67 10.66
CA ARG A 50 1.47 -3.82 11.06
C ARG A 50 2.78 -4.17 10.33
N GLU A 51 2.78 -5.26 9.56
CA GLU A 51 3.95 -5.78 8.86
C GLU A 51 3.59 -6.26 7.45
N ALA A 52 4.61 -6.54 6.64
CA ALA A 52 4.43 -7.11 5.31
C ALA A 52 3.61 -8.41 5.39
N THR A 53 2.50 -8.47 4.65
CA THR A 53 1.54 -9.56 4.73
C THR A 53 1.14 -10.00 3.34
N ASN A 54 1.23 -11.30 3.09
CA ASN A 54 0.65 -11.96 1.93
C ASN A 54 -0.75 -12.46 2.30
N LEU A 55 -1.78 -11.87 1.69
CA LEU A 55 -3.17 -12.27 1.87
C LEU A 55 -3.53 -13.50 1.04
N ALA A 56 -2.85 -13.73 -0.09
CA ALA A 56 -3.06 -14.92 -0.93
C ALA A 56 -2.78 -16.25 -0.21
N ALA A 57 -1.94 -16.23 0.82
CA ALA A 57 -1.65 -17.40 1.64
C ALA A 57 -2.76 -17.71 2.67
N ARG A 58 -3.71 -16.80 2.86
CA ARG A 58 -4.82 -16.96 3.79
C ARG A 58 -6.13 -16.89 2.98
N HIS A 59 -7.22 -17.43 3.49
CA HIS A 59 -8.53 -17.36 2.80
C HIS A 59 -9.13 -15.93 2.74
N ASP A 60 -8.27 -14.91 2.86
CA ASP A 60 -8.60 -13.48 2.79
C ASP A 60 -8.13 -12.88 1.45
N ASN A 61 -7.70 -13.69 0.48
CA ASN A 61 -7.34 -13.21 -0.85
C ASN A 61 -8.58 -12.65 -1.54
N ASP A 62 -8.43 -11.51 -2.22
CA ASP A 62 -9.43 -11.01 -3.16
C ASP A 62 -10.83 -10.78 -2.54
N ILE A 63 -10.89 -10.42 -1.26
CA ILE A 63 -12.15 -10.04 -0.59
C ILE A 63 -12.09 -8.64 0.04
N VAL A 64 -10.96 -7.94 -0.05
CA VAL A 64 -10.81 -6.63 0.60
C VAL A 64 -11.41 -5.54 -0.29
N SER A 65 -12.33 -4.78 0.29
CA SER A 65 -13.11 -3.74 -0.40
C SER A 65 -12.96 -2.33 0.17
N SER A 66 -12.39 -2.18 1.38
CA SER A 66 -12.09 -0.87 1.97
C SER A 66 -10.97 -0.91 3.02
N HIS A 67 -10.34 0.23 3.32
CA HIS A 67 -9.31 0.31 4.36
C HIS A 67 -9.31 1.64 5.14
N LYS A 68 -8.69 1.60 6.33
CA LYS A 68 -8.29 2.80 7.08
C LYS A 68 -6.82 2.70 7.46
N VAL A 69 -6.04 3.73 7.15
CA VAL A 69 -4.65 3.82 7.58
C VAL A 69 -4.59 4.64 8.86
N GLN A 70 -4.25 3.99 9.96
CA GLN A 70 -4.06 4.69 11.23
C GLN A 70 -2.69 5.34 11.32
N ARG A 71 -1.64 4.67 10.82
CA ARG A 71 -0.25 5.15 10.91
C ARG A 71 0.59 4.70 9.73
N GLY A 72 1.52 5.55 9.33
CA GLY A 72 2.50 5.31 8.27
C GLY A 72 1.91 5.32 6.86
N ALA A 73 2.72 4.89 5.89
CA ALA A 73 2.31 4.73 4.50
C ALA A 73 2.48 3.27 4.06
N TRP A 74 1.60 2.80 3.20
CA TRP A 74 1.48 1.40 2.81
C TRP A 74 1.46 1.25 1.30
N LEU A 75 2.21 0.26 0.81
CA LEU A 75 2.11 -0.22 -0.56
C LEU A 75 1.14 -1.41 -0.59
N LEU A 76 0.08 -1.27 -1.36
CA LEU A 76 -0.91 -2.31 -1.64
C LEU A 76 -0.70 -2.81 -3.07
N CYS A 77 -0.61 -4.13 -3.24
CA CYS A 77 -0.31 -4.77 -4.52
C CYS A 77 -1.37 -5.80 -4.89
N GLU A 78 -1.74 -5.79 -6.17
CA GLU A 78 -2.66 -6.76 -6.75
C GLU A 78 -2.12 -8.18 -6.67
N HIS A 79 -0.83 -8.38 -6.94
CA HIS A 79 -0.21 -9.70 -6.92
C HIS A 79 0.69 -9.92 -5.70
N ARG A 80 0.80 -11.19 -5.29
CA ARG A 80 1.58 -11.64 -4.13
C ARG A 80 3.09 -11.35 -4.19
N ASP A 81 3.64 -11.16 -5.39
CA ASP A 81 5.04 -10.84 -5.65
C ASP A 81 5.31 -9.33 -5.66
N GLY A 82 4.28 -8.52 -5.39
CA GLY A 82 4.35 -7.06 -5.43
C GLY A 82 4.14 -6.47 -6.83
N SER A 83 3.86 -7.29 -7.85
CA SER A 83 3.53 -6.83 -9.20
C SER A 83 2.04 -6.50 -9.37
N GLY A 84 1.63 -6.21 -10.61
CA GLY A 84 0.26 -5.82 -10.95
C GLY A 84 -0.03 -4.37 -10.59
N MET A 85 -1.32 -4.06 -10.38
CA MET A 85 -1.75 -2.75 -9.91
C MET A 85 -1.20 -2.46 -8.51
N GLN A 86 -0.66 -1.26 -8.33
CA GLN A 86 -0.10 -0.79 -7.07
C GLN A 86 -0.80 0.47 -6.59
N TYR A 87 -1.07 0.54 -5.29
CA TYR A 87 -1.70 1.70 -4.64
C TYR A 87 -0.92 2.10 -3.39
N ILE A 88 -0.76 3.41 -3.18
CA ILE A 88 -0.11 3.96 -1.98
C ILE A 88 -1.19 4.51 -1.06
N ALA A 89 -1.43 3.82 0.04
CA ALA A 89 -2.35 4.25 1.09
C ALA A 89 -1.57 5.03 2.15
N ARG A 90 -1.94 6.29 2.39
CA ARG A 90 -1.20 7.20 3.29
C ARG A 90 -1.87 7.33 4.65
N GLU A 91 -1.13 7.84 5.63
CA GLU A 91 -1.66 8.05 6.98
C GLU A 91 -2.90 8.95 6.96
N HIS A 92 -3.90 8.63 7.79
CA HIS A 92 -5.21 9.27 7.84
C HIS A 92 -6.12 9.04 6.61
N GLU A 93 -5.67 8.25 5.63
CA GLU A 93 -6.52 7.86 4.51
C GLU A 93 -7.58 6.85 4.95
N HIS A 94 -8.82 7.17 4.62
CA HIS A 94 -9.96 6.28 4.77
C HIS A 94 -10.58 6.07 3.39
N LEU A 95 -10.31 4.91 2.77
CA LEU A 95 -10.85 4.59 1.45
C LEU A 95 -12.04 3.63 1.61
N PRO A 96 -13.29 4.13 1.56
CA PRO A 96 -14.47 3.31 1.84
C PRO A 96 -14.86 2.38 0.69
N ASN A 97 -14.31 2.57 -0.52
CA ASN A 97 -14.73 1.80 -1.69
C ASN A 97 -13.59 1.66 -2.70
N TYR A 98 -13.04 0.45 -2.81
CA TYR A 98 -11.97 0.16 -3.75
C TYR A 98 -12.40 0.20 -5.22
N LYS A 99 -13.70 0.16 -5.53
CA LYS A 99 -14.19 0.36 -6.91
C LYS A 99 -13.86 1.75 -7.43
N ALA A 100 -13.71 2.74 -6.55
CA ALA A 100 -13.33 4.11 -6.94
C ALA A 100 -11.92 4.18 -7.54
N ILE A 101 -11.08 3.18 -7.29
CA ILE A 101 -9.70 3.08 -7.77
C ILE A 101 -9.45 1.80 -8.58
N ASP A 102 -10.52 1.12 -9.06
CA ASP A 102 -10.44 -0.17 -9.76
C ASP A 102 -9.57 -1.23 -9.04
N PHE A 103 -9.64 -1.27 -7.72
CA PHE A 103 -8.80 -2.16 -6.87
C PHE A 103 -9.62 -3.12 -6.01
N ASN A 104 -10.94 -3.19 -6.25
CA ASN A 104 -11.87 -4.00 -5.48
C ASN A 104 -11.56 -5.48 -5.63
N ASP A 105 -11.42 -6.19 -4.51
CA ASP A 105 -11.16 -7.65 -4.50
C ASP A 105 -9.90 -8.03 -5.27
N LYS A 106 -8.89 -7.14 -5.32
CA LYS A 106 -7.61 -7.38 -6.00
C LYS A 106 -6.43 -7.51 -5.03
N LEU A 107 -6.57 -7.15 -3.76
CA LEU A 107 -5.43 -7.04 -2.84
C LEU A 107 -4.88 -8.43 -2.44
N SER A 108 -3.72 -8.80 -2.98
CA SER A 108 -3.02 -10.04 -2.59
C SER A 108 -1.83 -9.81 -1.64
N PHE A 109 -1.17 -8.65 -1.70
CA PHE A 109 -0.02 -8.35 -0.85
C PHE A 109 -0.01 -6.89 -0.42
N LEU A 110 0.41 -6.65 0.82
CA LEU A 110 0.68 -5.31 1.30
C LEU A 110 1.91 -5.27 2.20
N ARG A 111 2.57 -4.13 2.22
CA ARG A 111 3.68 -3.85 3.15
C ARG A 111 3.69 -2.39 3.58
N PRO A 112 4.19 -2.08 4.78
CA PRO A 112 4.53 -0.71 5.11
C PRO A 112 5.70 -0.23 4.24
N LEU A 113 5.71 1.06 3.94
CA LEU A 113 6.89 1.73 3.41
C LEU A 113 7.95 1.85 4.50
N ARG A 114 9.21 1.70 4.10
CA ARG A 114 10.32 1.73 5.05
C ARG A 114 10.74 3.18 5.33
N PRO A 115 10.93 3.55 6.61
CA PRO A 115 11.64 4.78 6.94
C PRO A 115 13.07 4.72 6.41
N GLY A 116 13.64 5.88 6.11
CA GLY A 116 15.09 5.99 6.07
C GLY A 116 15.68 5.82 7.47
N GLN A 117 16.98 5.56 7.58
CA GLN A 117 17.71 5.34 8.84
C GLN A 117 17.18 6.26 9.98
N GLY A 118 16.48 5.70 10.98
CA GLY A 118 15.77 6.54 11.97
C GLY A 118 14.57 5.92 12.69
N CYS A 119 14.30 4.63 12.47
CA CYS A 119 13.55 3.77 13.36
C CYS A 119 14.40 2.49 13.56
#